data_AF-A0A3R9G4C7-F1
#
_entry.id   AF-A0A3R9G4C7-F1
#
_cell.length_a   1.000
_cell.length_b   1.000
_cell.length_c   1.000
_cell.angle_alpha   90.00
_cell.angle_beta   90.00
_cell.angle_gamma   90.00
#
_symmetry.space_group_name_H-M   'P 1'
#
loop_
_entity.id
_entity.type
_entity.pdbx_description
1 polymer ?
#
loop_
_entity_poly.entity_id
_entity_poly.type
_entity_poly.pdbx_seq_one_letter_code
_entity_poly.pdbx_strand_id
1 'polypeptide(L)'
;MASNSIHTAVSAEQMMLSKMEAMQFVVQPELIVSANPLDTQNITSSLSFSDAMTNVFDAVNQYQSAASKKMTAVETGQSDDLVGAMIASQKASLSFDALMQVRNKVVTSFEDIMKMPV
;
A
#
# COMPACT_ATOMS: atom_id res chain seq x y z
N MET A 1 -8.21 74.80 -22.78
CA MET A 1 -7.44 73.57 -22.50
C MET A 1 -8.41 72.43 -22.16
N ALA A 2 -9.23 71.97 -23.11
CA ALA A 2 -10.31 70.99 -22.84
C ALA A 2 -10.44 69.90 -23.92
N SER A 3 -9.40 69.70 -24.74
CA SER A 3 -9.46 68.80 -25.91
C SER A 3 -8.49 67.61 -25.82
N ASN A 4 -7.65 67.55 -24.78
CA ASN A 4 -6.60 66.52 -24.65
C ASN A 4 -7.00 65.32 -23.77
N SER A 5 -8.13 65.39 -23.06
CA SER A 5 -8.58 64.35 -22.11
C SER A 5 -9.50 63.29 -22.73
N ILE A 6 -10.00 63.52 -23.94
CA ILE A 6 -10.89 62.58 -24.65
C ILE A 6 -10.07 61.51 -25.39
N HIS A 7 -8.84 61.84 -25.82
CA HIS A 7 -7.96 60.89 -26.52
C HIS A 7 -7.29 59.87 -25.56
N THR A 8 -7.15 60.21 -24.28
CA THR A 8 -6.53 59.34 -23.26
C THR A 8 -7.49 58.27 -22.74
N ALA A 9 -8.80 58.55 -22.71
CA ALA A 9 -9.82 57.59 -22.27
C ALA A 9 -10.02 56.46 -23.29
N VAL A 10 -10.08 56.79 -24.59
CA VAL A 10 -10.22 55.81 -25.68
C VAL A 10 -8.99 54.88 -25.76
N SER A 11 -7.79 55.42 -25.53
CA SER A 11 -6.56 54.61 -25.49
C SER A 11 -6.50 53.66 -24.28
N ALA A 12 -7.12 54.02 -23.15
CA ALA A 12 -7.18 53.16 -21.97
C ALA A 12 -8.16 51.99 -22.18
N GLU A 13 -9.27 52.21 -22.87
CA GLU A 13 -10.21 51.15 -23.27
C GLU A 13 -9.56 50.18 -24.26
N GLN A 14 -8.84 50.68 -25.26
CA GLN A 14 -8.11 49.83 -26.23
C GLN A 14 -7.05 48.95 -25.54
N MET A 15 -6.35 49.49 -24.54
CA MET A 15 -5.34 48.75 -23.78
C MET A 15 -5.98 47.67 -22.91
N MET A 16 -7.13 47.95 -22.29
CA MET A 16 -7.87 46.96 -21.50
C MET A 16 -8.46 45.84 -22.37
N LEU A 17 -8.97 46.16 -23.56
CA LEU A 17 -9.43 45.16 -24.54
C LEU A 17 -8.29 44.26 -25.01
N SER A 18 -7.13 44.82 -25.37
CA SER A 18 -5.95 44.02 -25.75
C SER A 18 -5.42 43.15 -24.61
N LYS A 19 -5.53 43.63 -23.35
CA LYS A 19 -5.11 42.90 -22.16
C LYS A 19 -6.09 41.79 -21.79
N MET A 20 -7.38 41.96 -22.09
CA MET A 20 -8.41 40.94 -21.90
C MET A 20 -8.33 39.85 -22.98
N GLU A 21 -7.95 40.21 -24.21
CA GLU A 21 -7.70 39.28 -25.33
C GLU A 21 -6.45 38.42 -25.07
N ALA A 22 -5.37 39.03 -24.53
CA ALA A 22 -4.18 38.29 -24.09
C ALA A 22 -4.43 37.38 -22.87
N MET A 23 -5.44 37.69 -22.04
CA MET A 23 -5.77 36.90 -20.85
C MET A 23 -6.60 35.64 -21.18
N GLN A 24 -7.29 35.59 -22.33
CA GLN A 24 -7.93 34.34 -22.80
C GLN A 24 -6.93 33.28 -23.25
N PHE A 25 -5.71 33.66 -23.62
CA PHE A 25 -4.67 32.70 -24.04
C PHE A 25 -3.94 32.03 -22.85
N VAL A 26 -4.07 32.56 -21.62
CA VAL A 26 -3.35 32.09 -20.43
C VAL A 26 -4.17 31.10 -19.58
N VAL A 27 -5.43 30.84 -19.92
CA VAL A 27 -6.28 29.86 -19.23
C VAL A 27 -6.38 28.57 -20.04
N GLN A 28 -5.24 28.00 -20.40
CA GLN A 28 -5.17 26.56 -20.64
C GLN A 28 -4.55 25.94 -19.39
N PRO A 29 -5.33 25.22 -18.56
CA PRO A 29 -4.73 24.37 -17.54
C PRO A 29 -4.09 23.20 -18.29
N GLU A 30 -2.86 23.37 -18.75
CA GLU A 30 -2.01 22.27 -19.22
C GLU A 30 -1.47 21.49 -18.01
N LEU A 31 -2.38 21.02 -17.16
CA LEU A 31 -2.10 19.92 -16.25
C LEU A 31 -2.49 18.65 -16.98
N ILE A 32 -1.60 18.24 -17.90
CA ILE A 32 -1.58 16.86 -18.36
C ILE A 32 -1.28 16.03 -17.11
N VAL A 33 -2.31 15.47 -16.48
CA VAL A 33 -2.12 14.40 -15.52
C VAL A 33 -1.64 13.20 -16.33
N SER A 34 -0.33 13.16 -16.58
CA SER A 34 0.35 11.97 -17.07
C SER A 34 -0.03 10.85 -16.11
N ALA A 35 -0.66 9.80 -16.63
CA ALA A 35 -0.84 8.57 -15.87
C ALA A 35 0.51 8.21 -15.24
N ASN A 36 0.51 7.95 -13.93
CA ASN A 36 1.70 7.50 -13.24
C ASN A 36 2.15 6.21 -13.96
N PRO A 37 3.40 6.11 -14.47
CA PRO A 37 3.86 4.91 -15.18
C PRO A 37 3.81 3.64 -14.31
N LEU A 38 3.61 3.78 -13.00
CA LEU A 38 3.30 2.68 -12.07
C LEU A 38 1.87 2.12 -12.20
N ASP A 39 0.92 2.90 -12.69
CA ASP A 39 -0.49 2.50 -12.90
C ASP A 39 -0.64 1.65 -14.18
N THR A 40 0.29 1.79 -15.13
CA THR A 40 0.38 0.97 -16.35
C THR A 40 1.21 -0.30 -16.17
N GLN A 41 1.89 -0.47 -15.03
CA GLN A 41 2.50 -1.74 -14.70
C GLN A 41 1.38 -2.68 -14.28
N ASN A 42 0.89 -3.46 -15.24
CA ASN A 42 0.25 -4.73 -14.98
C ASN A 42 1.20 -5.52 -14.08
N ILE A 43 0.99 -5.45 -12.76
CA ILE A 43 1.62 -6.33 -11.77
C ILE A 43 1.02 -7.73 -12.01
N THR A 44 1.38 -8.34 -13.14
CA THR A 44 0.94 -9.70 -13.54
C THR A 44 1.80 -10.77 -12.89
N SER A 45 2.78 -10.40 -12.07
CA SER A 45 3.21 -11.27 -10.98
C SER A 45 2.34 -10.98 -9.77
N SER A 46 1.06 -11.32 -9.89
CA SER A 46 0.22 -11.55 -8.73
C SER A 46 0.80 -12.75 -7.99
N LEU A 47 1.73 -12.53 -7.05
CA LEU A 47 1.94 -13.51 -6.01
C LEU A 47 0.58 -13.70 -5.36
N SER A 48 -0.07 -14.82 -5.66
CA SER A 48 -1.42 -15.07 -5.18
C SER A 48 -1.38 -15.00 -3.67
N PHE A 49 -2.26 -14.21 -3.07
CA PHE A 49 -2.39 -14.16 -1.62
C PHE A 49 -2.59 -15.56 -1.04
N SER A 50 -3.30 -16.45 -1.76
CA SER A 50 -3.47 -17.85 -1.39
C SER A 50 -2.14 -18.59 -1.35
N ASP A 51 -1.26 -18.39 -2.33
CA ASP A 51 0.05 -19.03 -2.37
C ASP A 51 0.96 -18.50 -1.25
N ALA A 52 0.95 -17.17 -1.03
CA ALA A 52 1.67 -16.56 0.08
C ALA A 52 1.19 -17.10 1.44
N MET A 53 -0.12 -17.20 1.64
CA MET A 53 -0.70 -17.74 2.88
C MET A 53 -0.37 -19.23 3.06
N THR A 54 -0.42 -20.02 1.97
CA THR A 54 -0.05 -21.44 2.00
C THR A 54 1.41 -21.61 2.43
N ASN A 55 2.32 -20.83 1.84
CA ASN A 55 3.73 -20.82 2.23
C ASN A 55 3.93 -20.44 3.70
N VAL A 56 3.13 -19.52 4.24
CA VAL A 56 3.18 -19.15 5.66
C VAL A 56 2.70 -20.31 6.54
N PHE A 57 1.61 -20.99 6.19
CA PHE A 57 1.15 -22.19 6.91
C PHE A 57 2.23 -23.29 6.94
N ASP A 58 2.87 -23.55 5.80
CA ASP A 58 3.94 -24.54 5.70
C ASP A 58 5.16 -24.16 6.56
N ALA A 59 5.52 -22.87 6.60
CA ALA A 59 6.60 -22.38 7.42
C ALA A 59 6.29 -22.53 8.92
N VAL A 60 5.08 -22.19 9.37
CA VAL A 60 4.65 -22.37 10.77
C VAL A 60 4.66 -23.85 11.15
N ASN A 61 4.16 -24.73 10.27
CA ASN A 61 4.20 -26.18 10.47
C ASN A 61 5.64 -26.70 10.60
N GLN A 62 6.57 -26.21 9.77
CA GLN A 62 7.98 -26.55 9.90
C GLN A 62 8.57 -26.10 11.24
N TYR A 63 8.27 -24.88 11.70
CA TYR A 63 8.75 -24.42 13.01
C TYR A 63 8.20 -25.27 14.14
N GLN A 64 6.92 -25.64 14.09
CA GLN A 64 6.29 -26.47 15.11
C GLN A 64 6.89 -27.89 15.11
N SER A 65 7.07 -28.50 13.94
CA SER A 65 7.72 -29.82 13.82
C SER A 65 9.17 -29.80 14.30
N ALA A 66 9.94 -28.76 13.95
CA ALA A 66 11.32 -28.60 14.38
C ALA A 66 11.42 -28.43 15.91
N ALA A 67 10.54 -27.61 16.49
CA ALA A 67 10.45 -27.43 17.94
C ALA A 67 10.14 -28.76 18.65
N SER A 68 9.10 -29.47 18.21
CA SER A 68 8.73 -30.78 18.78
C SER A 68 9.88 -31.79 18.68
N LYS A 69 10.55 -31.89 17.53
CA LYS A 69 11.69 -32.80 17.36
C LYS A 69 12.84 -32.48 18.31
N LYS A 70 13.20 -31.19 18.43
CA LYS A 70 14.26 -30.77 19.36
C LYS A 70 13.88 -31.03 20.82
N MET A 71 12.62 -30.76 21.18
CA MET A 71 12.11 -30.99 22.52
C MET A 71 12.16 -32.48 22.87
N THR A 72 11.66 -33.34 21.99
CA THR A 72 11.72 -34.80 22.16
C THR A 72 13.16 -35.32 22.21
N ALA A 73 14.07 -34.80 21.38
CA ALA A 73 15.48 -35.20 21.41
C ALA A 73 16.13 -34.88 22.76
N VAL A 74 15.76 -33.76 23.37
CA VAL A 74 16.25 -33.38 24.70
C VAL A 74 15.60 -34.24 25.80
N GLU A 75 14.28 -34.44 25.74
CA GLU A 75 13.55 -35.27 26.70
C GLU A 75 14.00 -36.73 26.70
N THR A 76 14.40 -37.26 25.54
CA THR A 76 14.90 -38.63 25.38
C THR A 76 16.39 -38.78 25.63
N GLY A 77 17.11 -37.69 25.91
CA GLY A 77 18.56 -37.69 26.11
C GLY A 77 19.38 -37.89 24.83
N GLN A 78 18.77 -37.77 23.65
CA GLN A 78 19.49 -37.76 22.36
C GLN A 78 20.21 -36.43 22.10
N SER A 79 19.89 -35.36 22.83
CA SER A 79 20.49 -34.03 22.69
C SER A 79 20.55 -33.33 24.05
N ASP A 80 21.64 -32.62 24.32
CA ASP A 80 21.76 -31.76 25.52
C ASP A 80 21.40 -30.28 25.22
N ASP A 81 20.98 -29.98 23.98
CA ASP A 81 20.62 -28.62 23.53
C ASP A 81 19.22 -28.18 24.00
N LEU A 82 19.04 -28.08 25.33
CA LEU A 82 17.79 -27.60 25.92
C LEU A 82 17.48 -26.16 25.52
N VAL A 83 18.50 -25.30 25.44
CA VAL A 83 18.33 -23.88 25.07
C VAL A 83 17.84 -23.76 23.63
N GLY A 84 18.43 -24.49 22.69
CA GLY A 84 17.99 -24.49 21.30
C GLY A 84 16.60 -25.12 21.11
N ALA A 85 16.21 -26.09 21.94
CA ALA A 85 14.83 -26.59 21.97
C ALA A 85 13.85 -25.51 22.48
N MET A 86 14.18 -24.81 23.56
CA MET A 86 13.36 -23.71 24.08
C MET A 86 13.21 -22.56 23.08
N ILE A 87 14.30 -22.16 22.41
CA ILE A 87 14.26 -21.11 21.37
C ILE A 87 13.39 -21.56 20.18
N ALA A 88 13.51 -22.81 19.75
CA ALA A 88 12.70 -23.35 18.67
C ALA A 88 11.20 -23.33 19.04
N SER A 89 10.85 -23.75 20.27
CA SER A 89 9.49 -23.68 20.78
C SER A 89 8.97 -22.25 20.84
N GLN A 90 9.77 -21.29 21.33
CA GLN A 90 9.37 -19.89 21.38
C GLN A 90 9.14 -19.29 19.99
N LYS A 91 9.99 -19.64 19.02
CA LYS A 91 9.83 -19.23 17.62
C LYS A 91 8.54 -19.80 17.03
N ALA A 92 8.24 -21.08 17.27
CA ALA A 92 7.03 -21.72 16.79
C ALA A 92 5.77 -21.04 17.37
N SER A 93 5.73 -20.79 18.68
CA SER A 93 4.61 -20.09 19.33
C SER A 93 4.40 -18.68 18.78
N LEU A 94 5.46 -17.88 18.69
CA LEU A 94 5.36 -16.51 18.16
C LEU A 94 4.87 -16.49 16.71
N SER A 95 5.34 -17.43 15.88
CA SER A 95 4.92 -17.52 14.47
C SER A 95 3.46 -17.94 14.35
N PHE A 96 3.00 -18.84 15.23
CA PHE A 96 1.61 -19.25 15.29
C PHE A 96 0.69 -18.11 15.74
N ASP A 97 1.09 -17.33 16.74
CA ASP A 97 0.33 -16.17 17.22
C ASP A 97 0.18 -15.13 16.11
N ALA A 98 1.26 -14.85 15.37
CA ALA A 98 1.23 -13.96 14.21
C ALA A 98 0.25 -14.48 13.13
N LEU A 99 0.27 -15.78 12.83
CA LEU A 99 -0.65 -16.40 11.89
C LEU A 99 -2.12 -16.26 12.33
N MET A 100 -2.42 -16.45 13.62
CA MET A 100 -3.78 -16.26 14.13
C MET A 100 -4.25 -14.81 13.98
N GLN A 101 -3.37 -13.83 14.17
CA GLN A 101 -3.71 -12.42 13.93
C GLN A 101 -4.08 -12.17 12.47
N VAL A 102 -3.29 -12.72 11.53
CA VAL A 102 -3.57 -12.60 10.09
C VAL A 102 -4.88 -13.32 9.73
N ARG A 103 -5.07 -14.55 10.22
CA ARG A 103 -6.31 -15.32 10.01
C ARG A 103 -7.53 -14.53 10.46
N ASN A 104 -7.50 -14.00 11.68
CA ASN A 104 -8.60 -13.23 12.23
C ASN A 104 -8.85 -11.96 11.41
N LYS A 105 -7.79 -11.25 10.99
CA LYS A 105 -7.91 -10.06 10.15
C LYS A 105 -8.55 -10.36 8.79
N VAL A 106 -8.16 -11.45 8.14
CA VAL A 106 -8.75 -11.87 6.84
C VAL A 106 -10.23 -12.17 6.98
N VAL A 107 -10.61 -12.91 8.02
CA VAL A 107 -12.03 -13.20 8.30
C VAL A 107 -12.80 -11.91 8.55
N THR A 108 -12.29 -11.00 9.40
CA THR A 108 -12.95 -9.71 9.65
C THR A 108 -13.07 -8.87 8.38
N SER A 109 -12.02 -8.77 7.56
CA SER A 109 -12.08 -8.00 6.31
C SER A 109 -13.06 -8.59 5.30
N PHE A 110 -13.21 -9.92 5.26
CA PHE A 110 -14.25 -10.56 4.45
C PHE A 110 -15.66 -10.23 4.95
N GLU A 111 -15.88 -10.31 6.27
CA GLU A 111 -17.13 -9.90 6.92
C GLU A 111 -17.44 -8.41 6.67
N ASP A 112 -16.43 -7.54 6.70
CA ASP A 112 -16.57 -6.11 6.45
C ASP A 112 -17.01 -5.83 5.00
N ILE A 113 -16.46 -6.55 4.02
CA ILE A 113 -16.88 -6.46 2.61
C ILE A 113 -18.35 -6.89 2.47
N MET A 114 -18.77 -7.97 3.13
CA MET A 114 -20.17 -8.42 3.11
C MET A 114 -21.14 -7.42 3.73
N LYS A 115 -20.69 -6.66 4.73
CA LYS A 115 -21.50 -5.67 5.44
C LYS A 115 -21.52 -4.30 4.77
N MET A 116 -20.73 -4.10 3.72
CA MET A 116 -20.72 -2.86 2.96
C MET A 116 -22.02 -2.80 2.12
N PRO A 117 -22.94 -1.87 2.38
CA PRO A 117 -24.11 -1.71 1.52
C PRO A 117 -23.63 -1.18 0.16
N VAL A 118 -24.13 -1.81 -0.91
CA VAL A 118 -24.01 -1.31 -2.29
C VAL A 118 -24.84 -0.05 -2.49
#